data_AF-A0A8S2F561-F1
#
_entry.id   AF-A0A8S2F561-F1
#
_cell.length_a   1.000
_cell.length_b   1.000
_cell.length_c   1.000
_cell.angle_alpha   90.00
_cell.angle_beta   90.00
_cell.angle_gamma   90.00
#
_symmetry.space_group_name_H-M   'P 1'
#
loop_
_entity.id
_entity.type
_entity.pdbx_description
1 polymer ?
#
loop_
_entity_poly.entity_id
_entity_poly.type
_entity_poly.pdbx_seq_one_letter_code
_entity_poly.pdbx_strand_id
1 'polypeptide(L)'
;LLKRHPSDFVALHCQEVGGKNYEQFMHVLDPFLKEMLRLPEISQEYTRCRLYFDSDYTSQDTFTALGCAYFIRQNIPVQQWNFQTSCFQAVVNRQIFAGNLIQAQSLRKEKFPREFFPEAKWSRKGFTQTRWSINGCVLDMVNVHLFHDTSNLLAAEQSPSVYSTFRKTALQYTLQRLPFDKANPQVPFAIFGDFNFRLDCHRFLEQMAEQPNDSIDKIRQPDSDEITRIIIRNAQNKPKLTIEKKGFNLHDNHDTFFQTNTHLYKTLDFELSSFQDHLFEFEKTFPPSYPFSEENNEARCYLKARCPSWCDRILLSHSLRSYVNLEANRPVYNVIGEDVCMGDHKPVYLALTVRLVQGSCSNEDAPSLSSSLLLPSNCYWSADLTFDKSLNNNNNNNDHHLSNTQLSSSFSATVDDTFSSITNISSASIDTNDNNNNNNNNNNNNMYLNNVQICSLFPNEQTNLDESKNDICINVHKTYNIHDFAYFAQPYVLPSWSSTLKTKPSQKLPLSNSHVLWTKVRCCFVVVVVVDRF
;
A
#
# COMPACT_ATOMS: atom_id res chain seq x y z
N LEU A 1 18.44 -2.91 5.46
CA LEU A 1 17.42 -3.23 6.48
C LEU A 1 17.59 -4.65 7.00
N LEU A 2 17.40 -5.68 6.15
CA LEU A 2 17.47 -7.11 6.55
C LEU A 2 18.75 -7.50 7.31
N LYS A 3 19.91 -6.98 6.90
CA LYS A 3 21.18 -7.17 7.64
C LYS A 3 21.17 -6.62 9.07
N ARG A 4 20.47 -5.50 9.31
CA ARG A 4 20.37 -4.85 10.64
C ARG A 4 19.29 -5.48 11.52
N HIS A 5 18.24 -6.00 10.88
CA HIS A 5 17.11 -6.66 11.54
C HIS A 5 16.88 -8.02 10.86
N PRO A 6 17.69 -9.04 11.19
CA PRO A 6 17.47 -10.39 10.69
C PRO A 6 16.10 -10.87 11.14
N SER A 7 15.29 -11.45 10.25
CA SER A 7 13.91 -11.79 10.57
C SER A 7 13.42 -13.04 9.91
N ASP A 8 12.58 -13.77 10.63
CA ASP A 8 12.03 -15.03 10.15
C ASP A 8 10.91 -14.81 9.13
N PHE A 9 10.15 -13.72 9.28
CA PHE A 9 9.07 -13.33 8.38
C PHE A 9 9.17 -11.84 8.03
N VAL A 10 9.15 -11.51 6.74
CA VAL A 10 9.18 -10.12 6.25
C VAL A 10 7.98 -9.90 5.35
N ALA A 11 7.22 -8.84 5.61
CA ALA A 11 6.13 -8.38 4.75
C ALA A 11 6.50 -7.02 4.14
N LEU A 12 6.62 -6.95 2.82
CA LEU A 12 6.84 -5.73 2.05
C LEU A 12 5.54 -5.37 1.34
N HIS A 13 4.97 -4.20 1.59
CA HIS A 13 3.79 -3.70 0.88
C HIS A 13 4.13 -2.47 0.03
N CYS A 14 3.54 -2.42 -1.15
CA CYS A 14 3.70 -1.37 -2.14
C CYS A 14 2.33 -0.80 -2.52
N GLN A 15 2.30 0.48 -2.87
CA GLN A 15 1.13 1.20 -3.33
C GLN A 15 1.52 1.94 -4.60
N GLU A 16 0.57 2.09 -5.51
CA GLU A 16 0.84 2.72 -6.81
C GLU A 16 1.95 2.01 -7.58
N VAL A 17 1.87 0.67 -7.70
CA VAL A 17 2.76 -0.10 -8.59
C VAL A 17 2.68 0.50 -10.00
N GLY A 18 3.84 0.85 -10.57
CA GLY A 18 3.97 1.60 -11.84
C GLY A 18 3.91 3.14 -11.69
N GLY A 19 3.66 3.65 -10.48
CA GLY A 19 3.63 5.05 -10.14
C GLY A 19 2.44 5.83 -10.70
N LYS A 20 2.63 7.14 -10.87
CA LYS A 20 1.64 8.08 -11.45
C LYS A 20 1.33 7.73 -12.92
N ASN A 21 2.33 7.28 -13.67
CA ASN A 21 2.23 6.89 -15.08
C ASN A 21 2.29 5.37 -15.24
N TYR A 22 1.47 4.64 -14.49
CA TYR A 22 1.51 3.18 -14.38
C TYR A 22 1.45 2.48 -15.75
N GLU A 23 0.66 2.97 -16.71
CA GLU A 23 0.59 2.38 -18.06
C GLU A 23 1.94 2.39 -18.77
N GLN A 24 2.73 3.45 -18.57
CA GLN A 24 4.05 3.59 -19.17
C GLN A 24 5.09 2.76 -18.43
N PHE A 25 4.97 2.60 -17.10
CA PHE A 25 6.01 2.02 -16.26
C PHE A 25 5.70 0.64 -15.69
N MET A 26 4.53 0.05 -15.96
CA MET A 26 4.20 -1.28 -15.43
C MET A 26 5.19 -2.36 -15.88
N HIS A 27 5.75 -2.22 -17.10
CA HIS A 27 6.79 -3.11 -17.64
C HIS A 27 8.07 -3.17 -16.79
N VAL A 28 8.28 -2.20 -15.90
CA VAL A 28 9.44 -2.11 -14.99
C VAL A 28 9.31 -3.07 -13.81
N LEU A 29 8.10 -3.53 -13.49
CA LEU A 29 7.83 -4.43 -12.37
C LEU A 29 8.62 -5.75 -12.49
N ASP A 30 8.60 -6.41 -13.65
CA ASP A 30 9.27 -7.69 -13.82
C ASP A 30 10.79 -7.61 -13.62
N PRO A 31 11.53 -6.67 -14.25
CA PRO A 31 12.94 -6.42 -13.93
C PRO A 31 13.18 -6.14 -12.44
N PHE A 32 12.32 -5.34 -11.81
CA PHE A 32 12.43 -5.02 -10.38
C PHE A 32 12.32 -6.26 -9.51
N LEU A 33 11.30 -7.09 -9.71
CA LEU A 33 11.10 -8.31 -8.93
C LEU A 33 12.25 -9.30 -9.13
N LYS A 34 12.74 -9.43 -10.37
CA LYS A 34 13.90 -10.27 -10.68
C LYS A 34 15.16 -9.80 -9.95
N GLU A 35 15.41 -8.50 -9.91
CA GLU A 35 16.57 -7.94 -9.21
C GLU A 35 16.45 -8.11 -7.70
N MET A 36 15.29 -7.77 -7.13
CA MET A 36 15.00 -7.95 -5.71
C MET A 36 15.21 -9.40 -5.27
N LEU A 37 14.69 -10.38 -6.01
CA LEU A 37 14.81 -11.80 -5.69
C LEU A 37 16.23 -12.37 -5.84
N ARG A 38 17.13 -11.65 -6.54
CA ARG A 38 18.54 -12.03 -6.70
C ARG A 38 19.44 -11.51 -5.59
N LEU A 39 19.02 -10.46 -4.87
CA LEU A 39 19.79 -9.89 -3.77
C LEU A 39 20.23 -11.02 -2.82
N PRO A 40 21.52 -11.15 -2.46
CA PRO A 40 22.03 -12.23 -1.62
C PRO A 40 21.25 -12.38 -0.31
N GLU A 41 20.89 -11.25 0.31
CA GLU A 41 20.09 -11.19 1.54
C GLU A 41 18.70 -11.81 1.39
N ILE A 42 18.14 -11.83 0.17
CA ILE A 42 16.85 -12.45 -0.14
C ILE A 42 17.05 -13.88 -0.66
N SER A 43 17.92 -14.05 -1.66
CA SER A 43 18.09 -15.31 -2.38
C SER A 43 18.62 -16.44 -1.50
N GLN A 44 19.50 -16.13 -0.54
CA GLN A 44 20.14 -17.13 0.34
C GLN A 44 19.31 -17.40 1.60
N GLU A 45 18.69 -16.39 2.21
CA GLU A 45 18.00 -16.55 3.50
C GLU A 45 16.50 -16.88 3.36
N TYR A 46 15.87 -16.47 2.26
CA TYR A 46 14.43 -16.56 2.05
C TYR A 46 14.13 -17.44 0.83
N THR A 47 14.23 -18.76 1.02
CA THR A 47 13.95 -19.74 -0.03
C THR A 47 12.45 -19.84 -0.37
N ARG A 48 11.58 -19.38 0.53
CA ARG A 48 10.12 -19.37 0.38
C ARG A 48 9.58 -17.95 0.32
N CYS A 49 8.72 -17.67 -0.66
CA CYS A 49 8.09 -16.35 -0.78
C CYS A 49 6.72 -16.39 -1.46
N ARG A 50 5.90 -15.36 -1.19
CA ARG A 50 4.63 -15.10 -1.85
C ARG A 50 4.60 -13.64 -2.30
N LEU A 51 4.57 -13.41 -3.60
CA LEU A 51 4.55 -12.08 -4.19
C LEU A 51 3.22 -11.89 -4.93
N TYR A 52 2.55 -10.77 -4.69
CA TYR A 52 1.29 -10.37 -5.31
C TYR A 52 1.40 -8.93 -5.76
N PHE A 53 1.25 -8.67 -7.06
CA PHE A 53 1.29 -7.32 -7.60
C PHE A 53 0.13 -7.13 -8.57
N ASP A 54 -0.77 -6.21 -8.24
CA ASP A 54 -1.89 -5.86 -9.09
C ASP A 54 -1.37 -5.01 -10.24
N SER A 55 -1.09 -5.66 -11.37
CA SER A 55 -0.47 -5.04 -12.55
C SER A 55 -1.38 -5.05 -13.77
N ASP A 56 -2.54 -5.67 -13.70
CA ASP A 56 -3.55 -5.62 -14.75
C ASP A 56 -4.38 -4.33 -14.67
N TYR A 57 -3.86 -3.27 -15.26
CA TYR A 57 -4.55 -1.98 -15.35
C TYR A 57 -5.68 -1.94 -16.38
N THR A 58 -5.88 -3.01 -17.18
CA THR A 58 -6.99 -3.09 -18.13
C THR A 58 -8.32 -3.37 -17.41
N SER A 59 -8.26 -4.03 -16.25
CA SER A 59 -9.39 -4.30 -15.37
C SER A 59 -9.76 -3.09 -14.49
N GLN A 60 -10.14 -1.96 -15.10
CA GLN A 60 -10.31 -0.66 -14.42
C GLN A 60 -11.20 -0.69 -13.18
N ASP A 61 -12.26 -1.50 -13.16
CA ASP A 61 -13.22 -1.59 -12.06
C ASP A 61 -12.63 -2.25 -10.80
N THR A 62 -11.55 -3.01 -10.94
CA THR A 62 -10.97 -3.81 -9.84
C THR A 62 -9.48 -3.55 -9.63
N PHE A 63 -8.86 -2.76 -10.50
CA PHE A 63 -7.45 -2.37 -10.40
C PHE A 63 -7.19 -1.43 -9.22
N THR A 64 -6.21 -1.79 -8.40
CA THR A 64 -5.79 -1.07 -7.18
C THR A 64 -4.32 -0.65 -7.20
N ALA A 65 -3.51 -1.21 -8.12
CA ALA A 65 -2.06 -1.03 -8.14
C ALA A 65 -1.37 -1.33 -6.78
N LEU A 66 -1.96 -2.21 -5.96
CA LEU A 66 -1.37 -2.66 -4.70
C LEU A 66 -0.40 -3.81 -4.94
N GLY A 67 0.66 -3.86 -4.13
CA GLY A 67 1.64 -4.93 -4.14
C GLY A 67 1.98 -5.43 -2.75
N CYS A 68 2.24 -6.72 -2.61
CA CYS A 68 2.63 -7.38 -1.38
C CYS A 68 3.71 -8.44 -1.69
N ALA A 69 4.79 -8.46 -0.93
CA ALA A 69 5.82 -9.49 -1.02
C ALA A 69 6.14 -10.02 0.38
N TYR A 70 5.97 -11.31 0.58
CA TYR A 70 6.23 -11.99 1.84
C TYR A 70 7.45 -12.89 1.68
N PHE A 71 8.47 -12.68 2.50
CA PHE A 71 9.70 -13.46 2.52
C PHE A 71 9.79 -14.25 3.82
N ILE A 72 10.01 -15.56 3.69
CA ILE A 72 9.91 -16.49 4.82
C ILE A 72 11.22 -17.29 4.92
N ARG A 73 11.90 -17.19 6.07
CA ARG A 73 13.13 -17.93 6.36
C ARG A 73 12.83 -19.41 6.49
N GLN A 74 13.75 -20.29 6.10
CA GLN A 74 13.51 -21.75 5.97
C GLN A 74 13.02 -22.43 7.25
N ASN A 75 13.41 -21.94 8.43
CA ASN A 75 13.25 -22.67 9.70
C ASN A 75 11.98 -22.35 10.48
N ILE A 76 11.00 -21.66 9.89
CA ILE A 76 9.72 -21.37 10.56
C ILE A 76 8.53 -22.07 9.88
N PRO A 77 7.68 -22.82 10.61
CA PRO A 77 6.45 -23.36 10.03
C PRO A 77 5.52 -22.20 9.61
N VAL A 78 5.14 -22.16 8.34
CA VAL A 78 4.23 -21.14 7.80
C VAL A 78 3.23 -21.78 6.87
N GLN A 79 1.96 -21.48 7.09
CA GLN A 79 0.87 -21.78 6.17
C GLN A 79 0.17 -20.49 5.77
N GLN A 80 -0.43 -20.48 4.59
CA GLN A 80 -1.24 -19.38 4.10
C GLN A 80 -2.66 -19.87 3.84
N TRP A 81 -3.65 -19.07 4.23
CA TRP A 81 -5.05 -19.38 3.98
C TRP A 81 -5.35 -19.28 2.48
N ASN A 82 -6.07 -20.27 1.97
CA ASN A 82 -6.69 -20.23 0.66
C ASN A 82 -8.17 -19.86 0.84
N PHE A 83 -8.56 -18.69 0.32
CA PHE A 83 -9.91 -18.16 0.44
C PHE A 83 -10.94 -18.89 -0.43
N GLN A 84 -10.49 -19.62 -1.45
CA GLN A 84 -11.38 -20.41 -2.30
C GLN A 84 -11.68 -21.78 -1.67
N THR A 85 -10.66 -22.44 -1.10
CA THR A 85 -10.82 -23.78 -0.50
C THR A 85 -11.08 -23.74 1.01
N SER A 86 -11.04 -22.56 1.62
CA SER A 86 -11.24 -22.34 3.06
C SER A 86 -10.34 -23.23 3.94
N CYS A 87 -9.06 -23.32 3.58
CA CYS A 87 -8.09 -24.11 4.35
C CYS A 87 -6.68 -23.50 4.30
N PHE A 88 -5.87 -23.83 5.31
CA PHE A 88 -4.46 -23.48 5.34
C PHE A 88 -3.63 -24.41 4.46
N GLN A 89 -2.79 -23.81 3.62
CA GLN A 89 -1.85 -24.53 2.75
C GLN A 89 -0.41 -24.21 3.16
N ALA A 90 0.43 -25.24 3.27
CA ALA A 90 1.83 -25.07 3.64
C ALA A 90 2.57 -24.22 2.61
N VAL A 91 3.37 -23.28 3.08
CA VAL A 91 4.23 -22.47 2.23
C VAL A 91 5.59 -23.15 2.16
N VAL A 92 5.88 -23.77 1.02
CA VAL A 92 7.10 -24.60 0.80
C VAL A 92 8.00 -24.08 -0.33
N ASN A 93 7.48 -23.20 -1.19
CA ASN A 93 8.15 -22.75 -2.42
C ASN A 93 8.03 -21.22 -2.60
N ARG A 94 8.57 -20.73 -3.72
CA ARG A 94 8.35 -19.37 -4.21
C ARG A 94 7.13 -19.34 -5.12
N GLN A 95 6.31 -18.30 -5.00
CA GLN A 95 5.18 -18.06 -5.89
C GLN A 95 5.04 -16.57 -6.14
N ILE A 96 4.85 -16.21 -7.41
CA ILE A 96 4.71 -14.82 -7.86
C ILE A 96 3.43 -14.73 -8.68
N PHE A 97 2.57 -13.81 -8.29
CA PHE A 97 1.38 -13.41 -9.01
C PHE A 97 1.52 -11.94 -9.37
N ALA A 98 1.72 -11.64 -10.64
CA ALA A 98 1.67 -10.30 -11.19
C ALA A 98 0.63 -10.29 -12.31
N GLY A 99 -0.42 -9.48 -12.15
CA GLY A 99 -1.54 -9.42 -13.10
C GLY A 99 -2.83 -9.04 -12.38
N ASN A 100 -3.93 -9.70 -12.73
CA ASN A 100 -5.21 -9.51 -12.07
C ASN A 100 -5.26 -10.32 -10.76
N LEU A 101 -5.15 -9.64 -9.62
CA LEU A 101 -5.14 -10.31 -8.31
C LEU A 101 -6.45 -10.98 -7.90
N ILE A 102 -7.56 -10.81 -8.62
CA ILE A 102 -8.81 -11.56 -8.33
C ILE A 102 -8.59 -13.07 -8.50
N GLN A 103 -7.67 -13.47 -9.38
CA GLN A 103 -7.35 -14.87 -9.63
C GLN A 103 -6.48 -15.49 -8.51
N ALA A 104 -5.91 -14.67 -7.62
CA ALA A 104 -5.05 -15.15 -6.54
C ALA A 104 -5.89 -15.70 -5.38
N GLN A 105 -6.02 -17.03 -5.29
CA GLN A 105 -6.85 -17.69 -4.28
C GLN A 105 -6.42 -17.45 -2.83
N SER A 106 -5.16 -17.10 -2.59
CA SER A 106 -4.57 -16.89 -1.26
C SER A 106 -4.47 -15.42 -0.86
N LEU A 107 -5.16 -14.53 -1.59
CA LEU A 107 -5.26 -13.11 -1.31
C LEU A 107 -6.68 -12.61 -1.62
N ARG A 108 -7.26 -11.81 -0.72
CA ARG A 108 -8.45 -11.01 -1.04
C ARG A 108 -8.01 -9.60 -1.42
N LYS A 109 -8.71 -9.01 -2.40
CA LYS A 109 -8.53 -7.63 -2.83
C LYS A 109 -9.90 -7.00 -2.99
N GLU A 110 -10.07 -5.77 -2.50
CA GLU A 110 -11.25 -4.97 -2.76
C GLU A 110 -10.84 -3.53 -3.11
N LYS A 111 -11.47 -3.00 -4.16
CA LYS A 111 -11.37 -1.58 -4.53
C LYS A 111 -12.45 -0.81 -3.79
N PHE A 112 -12.16 0.40 -3.32
CA PHE A 112 -13.17 1.19 -2.63
C PHE A 112 -14.29 1.64 -3.57
N PRO A 113 -15.56 1.65 -3.10
CA PRO A 113 -16.68 2.18 -3.85
C PRO A 113 -16.45 3.64 -4.27
N ARG A 114 -16.98 4.01 -5.45
CA ARG A 114 -16.73 5.32 -6.07
C ARG A 114 -17.36 6.46 -5.26
N GLU A 115 -18.50 6.20 -4.64
CA GLU A 115 -19.25 7.12 -3.80
C GLU A 115 -18.48 7.56 -2.55
N PHE A 116 -17.42 6.85 -2.14
CA PHE A 116 -16.60 7.28 -1.00
C PHE A 116 -15.71 8.48 -1.34
N PHE A 117 -15.48 8.74 -2.63
CA PHE A 117 -14.80 9.95 -3.08
C PHE A 117 -15.46 10.50 -4.35
N PRO A 118 -16.60 11.22 -4.22
CA PRO A 118 -17.43 11.64 -5.36
C PRO A 118 -16.69 12.52 -6.39
N GLU A 119 -15.73 13.33 -5.94
CA GLU A 119 -14.92 14.19 -6.81
C GLU A 119 -13.97 13.40 -7.72
N ALA A 120 -13.61 12.17 -7.34
CA ALA A 120 -12.71 11.33 -8.10
C ALA A 120 -13.47 10.62 -9.23
N LYS A 121 -13.18 11.01 -10.47
CA LYS A 121 -13.72 10.32 -11.66
C LYS A 121 -13.30 8.84 -11.72
N TRP A 122 -12.10 8.55 -11.24
CA TRP A 122 -11.54 7.21 -11.15
C TRP A 122 -10.50 7.16 -10.02
N SER A 123 -10.34 5.99 -9.41
CA SER A 123 -9.40 5.78 -8.31
C SER A 123 -8.80 4.38 -8.41
N ARG A 124 -7.64 4.19 -7.78
CA ARG A 124 -6.97 2.88 -7.57
C ARG A 124 -6.93 2.54 -6.07
N LYS A 125 -7.76 3.21 -5.26
CA LYS A 125 -7.73 3.09 -3.80
C LYS A 125 -8.49 1.83 -3.39
N GLY A 126 -7.99 1.12 -2.38
CA GLY A 126 -8.52 -0.16 -1.95
C GLY A 126 -7.66 -0.80 -0.88
N PHE A 127 -7.89 -2.09 -0.66
CA PHE A 127 -7.06 -2.89 0.24
C PHE A 127 -6.86 -4.32 -0.28
N THR A 128 -5.83 -4.98 0.23
CA THR A 128 -5.66 -6.44 0.12
C THR A 128 -5.52 -7.08 1.49
N GLN A 129 -5.92 -8.32 1.63
CA GLN A 129 -5.82 -9.12 2.86
C GLN A 129 -5.21 -10.48 2.52
N THR A 130 -4.25 -10.90 3.34
CA THR A 130 -3.75 -12.28 3.36
C THR A 130 -3.79 -12.81 4.79
N ARG A 131 -4.13 -14.08 4.95
CA ARG A 131 -4.18 -14.74 6.26
C ARG A 131 -3.08 -15.78 6.37
N TRP A 132 -2.35 -15.74 7.47
CA TRP A 132 -1.16 -16.54 7.72
C TRP A 132 -1.31 -17.31 9.01
N SER A 133 -0.83 -18.55 9.02
CA SER A 133 -0.51 -19.30 10.24
C SER A 133 1.01 -19.35 10.35
N ILE A 134 1.58 -18.63 11.30
CA ILE A 134 3.03 -18.56 11.55
C ILE A 134 3.28 -19.22 12.90
N ASN A 135 4.01 -20.33 12.88
CA ASN A 135 4.21 -21.17 14.07
C ASN A 135 2.89 -21.54 14.80
N GLY A 136 1.81 -21.75 14.04
CA GLY A 136 0.49 -22.07 14.57
C GLY A 136 -0.34 -20.87 15.05
N CYS A 137 0.19 -19.65 15.04
CA CYS A 137 -0.58 -18.43 15.31
C CYS A 137 -1.17 -17.85 14.03
N VAL A 138 -2.47 -17.59 14.05
CA VAL A 138 -3.19 -17.05 12.91
C VAL A 138 -3.25 -15.53 12.99
N LEU A 139 -2.87 -14.86 11.90
CA LEU A 139 -2.96 -13.41 11.78
C LEU A 139 -3.17 -12.95 10.33
N ASP A 140 -3.75 -11.77 10.18
CA ASP A 140 -3.93 -11.12 8.88
C ASP A 140 -2.87 -10.04 8.62
N MET A 141 -2.39 -9.99 7.38
CA MET A 141 -1.60 -8.88 6.85
C MET A 141 -2.46 -8.13 5.84
N VAL A 142 -2.70 -6.83 6.11
CA VAL A 142 -3.61 -5.99 5.33
C VAL A 142 -2.84 -4.82 4.71
N ASN A 143 -2.82 -4.76 3.38
CA ASN A 143 -2.30 -3.61 2.64
C ASN A 143 -3.44 -2.64 2.35
N VAL A 144 -3.33 -1.36 2.69
CA VAL A 144 -4.36 -0.36 2.39
C VAL A 144 -3.80 0.84 1.63
N HIS A 145 -4.62 1.44 0.78
CA HIS A 145 -4.31 2.69 0.12
C HIS A 145 -5.54 3.59 0.10
N LEU A 146 -5.57 4.58 0.99
CA LEU A 146 -6.73 5.46 1.20
C LEU A 146 -6.68 6.70 0.29
N PHE A 147 -7.75 7.50 0.35
CA PHE A 147 -7.92 8.68 -0.50
C PHE A 147 -6.99 9.84 -0.12
N HIS A 148 -6.50 10.54 -1.14
CA HIS A 148 -5.58 11.67 -1.03
C HIS A 148 -6.34 13.01 -1.12
N ASP A 149 -5.73 14.08 -0.63
CA ASP A 149 -6.29 15.43 -0.78
C ASP A 149 -6.04 15.99 -2.18
N THR A 150 -7.12 16.37 -2.88
CA THR A 150 -7.05 16.99 -4.21
C THR A 150 -6.71 18.49 -4.14
N SER A 151 -7.00 19.17 -3.01
CA SER A 151 -6.76 20.60 -2.79
C SER A 151 -6.30 20.90 -1.36
N ASN A 152 -5.15 21.58 -1.18
CA ASN A 152 -4.76 22.06 0.16
C ASN A 152 -5.70 23.15 0.69
N LEU A 153 -6.35 23.90 -0.22
CA LEU A 153 -7.28 24.96 0.16
C LEU A 153 -8.54 24.35 0.80
N LEU A 154 -9.13 23.34 0.16
CA LEU A 154 -10.27 22.61 0.73
C LEU A 154 -9.87 21.89 2.03
N ALA A 155 -8.64 21.37 2.09
CA ALA A 155 -8.12 20.78 3.33
C ALA A 155 -7.98 21.80 4.48
N ALA A 156 -7.81 23.09 4.17
CA ALA A 156 -7.64 24.17 5.14
C ALA A 156 -8.96 24.89 5.49
N GLU A 157 -10.09 24.56 4.86
CA GLU A 157 -11.37 25.24 5.10
C GLU A 157 -11.95 24.93 6.48
N GLN A 158 -11.78 23.70 6.96
CA GLN A 158 -12.33 23.24 8.24
C GLN A 158 -11.48 22.12 8.86
N SER A 159 -11.65 21.91 10.16
CA SER A 159 -11.04 20.83 10.92
C SER A 159 -12.12 19.94 11.56
N PRO A 160 -12.11 18.61 11.31
CA PRO A 160 -11.30 17.89 10.33
C PRO A 160 -11.71 18.24 8.89
N SER A 161 -10.79 18.06 7.94
CA SER A 161 -11.09 18.30 6.53
C SER A 161 -12.06 17.27 5.94
N VAL A 162 -12.72 17.63 4.84
CA VAL A 162 -13.59 16.71 4.09
C VAL A 162 -12.86 15.43 3.65
N TYR A 163 -11.58 15.54 3.29
CA TYR A 163 -10.76 14.39 2.89
C TYR A 163 -10.50 13.42 4.05
N SER A 164 -10.38 13.94 5.27
CA SER A 164 -10.26 13.09 6.46
C SER A 164 -11.52 12.24 6.66
N THR A 165 -12.70 12.79 6.38
CA THR A 165 -13.96 12.03 6.40
C THR A 165 -13.95 10.90 5.35
N PHE A 166 -13.48 11.16 4.12
CA PHE A 166 -13.37 10.10 3.10
C PHE A 166 -12.43 8.97 3.54
N ARG A 167 -11.28 9.31 4.11
CA ARG A 167 -10.34 8.32 4.65
C ARG A 167 -10.93 7.55 5.82
N LYS A 168 -11.63 8.22 6.73
CA LYS A 168 -12.34 7.59 7.85
C LYS A 168 -13.34 6.56 7.35
N THR A 169 -14.21 6.92 6.40
CA THR A 169 -15.19 6.00 5.79
C THR A 169 -14.50 4.79 5.15
N ALA A 170 -13.45 4.99 4.36
CA ALA A 170 -12.72 3.91 3.70
C ALA A 170 -11.99 2.97 4.69
N LEU A 171 -11.40 3.51 5.76
CA LEU A 171 -10.75 2.70 6.79
C LEU A 171 -11.78 1.93 7.61
N GLN A 172 -12.91 2.54 8.00
CA GLN A 172 -14.02 1.84 8.65
C GLN A 172 -14.53 0.68 7.79
N TYR A 173 -14.75 0.92 6.50
CA TYR A 173 -15.15 -0.08 5.53
C TYR A 173 -14.16 -1.25 5.45
N THR A 174 -12.86 -0.95 5.47
CA THR A 174 -11.79 -1.96 5.46
C THR A 174 -11.87 -2.84 6.70
N LEU A 175 -11.94 -2.24 7.90
CA LEU A 175 -11.97 -2.97 9.17
C LEU A 175 -13.21 -3.87 9.30
N GLN A 176 -14.36 -3.42 8.83
CA GLN A 176 -15.61 -4.21 8.83
C GLN A 176 -15.56 -5.44 7.93
N ARG A 177 -14.65 -5.49 6.95
CA ARG A 177 -14.51 -6.58 5.96
C ARG A 177 -13.38 -7.55 6.23
N LEU A 178 -12.59 -7.29 7.28
CA LEU A 178 -11.58 -8.22 7.74
C LEU A 178 -12.18 -9.55 8.22
N PRO A 179 -13.28 -9.59 9.00
CA PRO A 179 -14.09 -10.80 9.09
C PRO A 179 -14.82 -10.99 7.75
N PHE A 180 -14.51 -12.08 7.05
CA PHE A 180 -14.98 -12.27 5.67
C PHE A 180 -16.11 -13.28 5.50
N ASP A 181 -16.40 -14.05 6.55
CA ASP A 181 -17.64 -14.79 6.69
C ASP A 181 -17.85 -15.18 8.18
N LYS A 182 -18.99 -15.81 8.50
CA LYS A 182 -19.31 -16.24 9.87
C LYS A 182 -18.36 -17.31 10.41
N ALA A 183 -17.75 -18.12 9.55
CA ALA A 183 -16.80 -19.16 9.94
C ALA A 183 -15.38 -18.63 10.12
N ASN A 184 -15.10 -17.44 9.58
CA ASN A 184 -13.81 -16.78 9.60
C ASN A 184 -13.90 -15.43 10.32
N PRO A 185 -13.94 -15.45 11.67
CA PRO A 185 -13.94 -14.23 12.44
C PRO A 185 -12.66 -13.42 12.22
N GLN A 186 -12.69 -12.21 12.76
CA GLN A 186 -11.49 -11.38 12.84
C GLN A 186 -10.42 -12.11 13.66
N VAL A 187 -9.20 -12.08 13.16
CA VAL A 187 -7.99 -12.59 13.84
C VAL A 187 -7.08 -11.40 14.13
N PRO A 188 -6.02 -11.55 14.96
CA PRO A 188 -4.99 -10.52 15.10
C PRO A 188 -4.49 -10.05 13.73
N PHE A 189 -4.29 -8.75 13.54
CA PHE A 189 -3.90 -8.25 12.23
C PHE A 189 -2.96 -7.05 12.30
N ALA A 190 -2.09 -6.96 11.30
CA ALA A 190 -1.36 -5.73 10.99
C ALA A 190 -1.98 -5.11 9.74
N ILE A 191 -2.30 -3.81 9.80
CA ILE A 191 -2.76 -3.02 8.67
C ILE A 191 -1.76 -1.92 8.39
N PHE A 192 -1.26 -1.87 7.16
CA PHE A 192 -0.21 -0.96 6.77
C PHE A 192 -0.36 -0.53 5.32
N GLY A 193 0.17 0.64 5.02
CA GLY A 193 0.00 1.22 3.70
C GLY A 193 -0.02 2.74 3.68
N ASP A 194 -0.36 3.29 2.53
CA ASP A 194 -0.56 4.73 2.38
C ASP A 194 -1.97 5.09 2.87
N PHE A 195 -2.05 5.41 4.16
CA PHE A 195 -3.27 5.90 4.79
C PHE A 195 -3.63 7.30 4.29
N ASN A 196 -2.71 8.02 3.65
CA ASN A 196 -2.89 9.41 3.27
C ASN A 196 -3.33 10.31 4.43
N PHE A 197 -3.14 9.91 5.69
CA PHE A 197 -3.41 10.77 6.84
C PHE A 197 -2.55 12.01 6.77
N ARG A 198 -3.18 13.16 7.02
CA ARG A 198 -2.55 14.47 6.92
C ARG A 198 -2.46 15.13 8.29
N LEU A 199 -1.45 15.98 8.45
CA LEU A 199 -1.55 17.02 9.47
C LEU A 199 -2.78 17.88 9.15
N ASP A 200 -3.56 18.21 10.17
CA ASP A 200 -4.73 19.08 9.99
C ASP A 200 -4.30 20.47 9.49
N CYS A 201 -4.55 20.71 8.20
CA CYS A 201 -4.11 21.91 7.50
C CYS A 201 -4.79 23.17 8.03
N HIS A 202 -6.05 23.06 8.46
CA HIS A 202 -6.81 24.17 9.03
C HIS A 202 -6.20 24.62 10.37
N ARG A 203 -6.00 23.68 11.30
CA ARG A 203 -5.36 23.96 12.59
C ARG A 203 -3.91 24.40 12.43
N PHE A 204 -3.19 23.84 11.45
CA PHE A 204 -1.83 24.31 11.14
C PHE A 204 -1.82 25.77 10.72
N LEU A 205 -2.76 26.17 9.86
CA LEU A 205 -2.93 27.56 9.43
C LEU A 205 -3.22 28.46 10.62
N GLU A 206 -4.14 28.08 11.51
CA GLU A 206 -4.45 28.81 12.74
C GLU A 206 -3.19 28.97 13.61
N GLN A 207 -2.46 27.89 13.91
CA GLN A 207 -1.21 27.94 14.68
C GLN A 207 -0.17 28.86 14.05
N MET A 208 -0.07 28.87 12.72
CA MET A 208 0.84 29.77 12.02
C MET A 208 0.37 31.23 12.03
N ALA A 209 -0.91 31.51 12.29
CA ALA A 209 -1.46 32.86 12.38
C ALA A 209 -1.50 33.43 13.81
N GLU A 210 -1.20 32.63 14.84
CA GLU A 210 -1.30 33.03 16.26
C GLU A 210 -0.30 34.12 16.70
N GLN A 211 0.73 34.42 15.91
CA GLN A 211 1.74 35.41 16.33
C GLN A 211 1.19 36.84 16.28
N PRO A 212 1.51 37.70 17.26
CA PRO A 212 1.03 39.08 17.29
C PRO A 212 1.41 39.85 16.01
N ASN A 213 0.42 40.50 15.40
CA ASN A 213 0.52 41.27 14.15
C ASN A 213 0.74 40.43 12.87
N ASP A 214 0.58 39.10 12.92
CA ASP A 214 0.43 38.31 11.69
C ASP A 214 -0.93 38.63 11.02
N SER A 215 -0.97 38.66 9.69
CA SER A 215 -2.20 38.87 8.90
C SER A 215 -2.47 37.69 7.99
N ILE A 216 -3.75 37.42 7.71
CA ILE A 216 -4.19 36.36 6.80
C ILE A 216 -4.84 37.01 5.56
N ASP A 217 -4.20 36.84 4.41
CA ASP A 217 -4.73 37.28 3.12
C ASP A 217 -5.35 36.09 2.38
N LYS A 218 -6.64 36.19 2.05
CA LYS A 218 -7.33 35.23 1.16
C LYS A 218 -7.49 35.85 -0.22
N ILE A 219 -6.70 35.38 -1.18
CA ILE A 219 -6.72 35.85 -2.56
C ILE A 219 -7.77 35.05 -3.33
N ARG A 220 -8.71 35.75 -3.94
CA ARG A 220 -9.78 35.18 -4.77
C ARG A 220 -9.47 35.33 -6.25
N GLN A 221 -10.06 34.46 -7.06
CA GLN A 221 -10.06 34.62 -8.51
C GLN A 221 -10.82 35.91 -8.89
N PRO A 222 -10.42 36.62 -9.96
CA PRO A 222 -11.23 37.73 -10.48
C PRO A 222 -12.65 37.26 -10.81
N ASP A 223 -13.65 38.06 -10.41
CA ASP A 223 -15.07 37.82 -10.70
C ASP A 223 -15.66 36.52 -10.12
N SER A 224 -15.02 35.93 -9.11
CA SER A 224 -15.46 34.71 -8.45
C SER A 224 -15.16 34.74 -6.94
N ASP A 225 -15.99 34.07 -6.15
CA ASP A 225 -15.73 33.85 -4.72
C ASP A 225 -14.71 32.72 -4.47
N GLU A 226 -14.22 32.04 -5.51
CA GLU A 226 -13.22 30.98 -5.36
C GLU A 226 -11.89 31.53 -4.82
N ILE A 227 -11.50 31.04 -3.65
CA ILE A 227 -10.17 31.30 -3.08
C ILE A 227 -9.13 30.51 -3.87
N THR A 228 -8.11 31.18 -4.38
CA THR A 228 -7.02 30.56 -5.14
C THR A 228 -5.74 30.44 -4.33
N ARG A 229 -5.58 31.28 -3.31
CA ARG A 229 -4.40 31.30 -2.44
C ARG A 229 -4.73 31.88 -1.06
N ILE A 230 -4.13 31.30 -0.02
CA ILE A 230 -4.11 31.86 1.33
C ILE A 230 -2.65 32.19 1.69
N ILE A 231 -2.40 33.39 2.19
CA ILE A 231 -1.07 33.84 2.63
C ILE A 231 -1.15 34.33 4.07
N ILE A 232 -0.33 33.75 4.95
CA ILE A 232 -0.07 34.34 6.27
C ILE A 232 1.17 35.22 6.13
N ARG A 233 1.08 36.48 6.57
CA ARG A 233 2.20 37.42 6.58
C ARG A 233 2.60 37.77 8.00
N ASN A 234 3.89 37.97 8.22
CA ASN A 234 4.40 38.42 9.50
C ASN A 234 4.25 39.94 9.69
N ALA A 235 4.64 40.45 10.85
CA ALA A 235 4.63 41.88 11.18
C ALA A 235 5.43 42.78 10.20
N GLN A 236 6.37 42.22 9.43
CA GLN A 236 7.12 42.93 8.38
C GLN A 236 6.47 42.77 6.99
N ASN A 237 5.22 42.31 6.93
CA ASN A 237 4.46 42.04 5.71
C ASN A 237 5.09 40.97 4.79
N LYS A 238 6.05 40.19 5.30
CA LYS A 238 6.69 39.09 4.55
C LYS A 238 5.86 37.81 4.66
N PRO A 239 5.72 37.04 3.58
CA PRO A 239 4.96 35.79 3.62
C PRO A 239 5.66 34.76 4.52
N LYS A 240 4.90 34.18 5.44
CA LYS A 240 5.30 33.13 6.39
C LYS A 240 4.78 31.77 5.94
N LEU A 241 3.52 31.71 5.54
CA LEU A 241 2.89 30.51 4.97
C LEU A 241 2.13 30.89 3.69
N THR A 242 2.22 30.08 2.65
CA THR A 242 1.39 30.19 1.45
C THR A 242 0.77 28.85 1.12
N ILE A 243 -0.56 28.83 1.00
CA ILE A 243 -1.34 27.66 0.62
C ILE A 243 -2.06 27.96 -0.70
N GLU A 244 -1.94 27.02 -1.64
CA GLU A 244 -2.63 27.00 -2.92
C GLU A 244 -3.20 25.61 -3.15
N LYS A 245 -4.08 25.44 -4.14
CA LYS A 245 -4.67 24.13 -4.47
C LYS A 245 -3.63 22.99 -4.54
N LYS A 246 -2.46 23.24 -5.14
CA LYS A 246 -1.34 22.29 -5.18
C LYS A 246 -0.02 22.86 -4.64
N GLY A 247 -0.09 23.88 -3.80
CA GLY A 247 1.06 24.54 -3.20
C GLY A 247 0.92 24.60 -1.68
N PHE A 248 2.00 24.33 -0.96
CA PHE A 248 2.12 24.50 0.47
C PHE A 248 3.56 24.91 0.78
N ASN A 249 3.76 26.17 1.11
CA ASN A 249 5.09 26.73 1.32
C ASN A 249 5.13 27.49 2.65
N LEU A 250 5.65 26.81 3.68
CA LEU A 250 6.20 27.48 4.86
C LEU A 250 7.53 28.15 4.46
N HIS A 251 7.56 29.47 4.44
CA HIS A 251 8.70 30.24 3.94
C HIS A 251 9.88 30.19 4.92
N ASP A 252 11.09 30.46 4.40
CA ASP A 252 12.39 30.52 5.10
C ASP A 252 12.91 29.22 5.75
N ASN A 253 12.06 28.32 6.25
CA ASN A 253 12.49 27.16 7.05
C ASN A 253 11.70 25.86 6.81
N HIS A 254 11.04 25.70 5.65
CA HIS A 254 10.18 24.56 5.33
C HIS A 254 10.73 23.20 5.78
N ASP A 255 11.89 22.80 5.25
CA ASP A 255 12.44 21.47 5.50
C ASP A 255 12.87 21.30 6.95
N THR A 256 13.61 22.26 7.49
CA THR A 256 14.08 22.23 8.87
C THR A 256 12.93 22.17 9.86
N PHE A 257 11.85 22.91 9.62
CA PHE A 257 10.67 22.90 10.47
C PHE A 257 10.06 21.50 10.56
N PHE A 258 9.79 20.87 9.42
CA PHE A 258 9.19 19.54 9.40
C PHE A 258 10.16 18.42 9.80
N GLN A 259 11.48 18.60 9.66
CA GLN A 259 12.45 17.60 10.08
C GLN A 259 12.75 17.61 11.58
N THR A 260 12.82 18.79 12.20
CA THR A 260 13.40 18.95 13.55
C THR A 260 12.40 19.40 14.61
N ASN A 261 11.28 20.03 14.21
CA ASN A 261 10.32 20.61 15.14
C ASN A 261 9.04 19.78 15.29
N THR A 262 9.16 18.45 15.24
CA THR A 262 8.02 17.52 15.32
C THR A 262 7.09 17.78 16.51
N HIS A 263 7.64 18.17 17.65
CA HIS A 263 6.87 18.51 18.85
C HIS A 263 5.87 19.66 18.66
N LEU A 264 6.08 20.55 17.68
CA LEU A 264 5.18 21.68 17.41
C LEU A 264 3.91 21.29 16.65
N TYR A 265 3.97 20.24 15.82
CA TYR A 265 2.86 19.88 14.92
C TYR A 265 2.36 18.44 15.09
N LYS A 266 3.01 17.61 15.93
CA LYS A 266 2.61 16.20 16.16
C LYS A 266 1.15 16.07 16.63
N THR A 267 0.63 17.04 17.37
CA THR A 267 -0.78 17.04 17.84
C THR A 267 -1.79 17.26 16.72
N LEU A 268 -1.35 17.69 15.53
CA LEU A 268 -2.17 17.85 14.34
C LEU A 268 -2.36 16.54 13.57
N ASP A 269 -1.57 15.49 13.87
CA ASP A 269 -1.74 14.12 13.36
C ASP A 269 -2.76 13.36 14.22
N PHE A 270 -4.06 13.66 14.03
CA PHE A 270 -5.12 13.10 14.88
C PHE A 270 -6.12 12.21 14.15
N GLU A 271 -5.98 11.95 12.85
CA GLU A 271 -6.95 11.13 12.10
C GLU A 271 -7.10 9.71 12.68
N LEU A 272 -6.02 9.14 13.24
CA LEU A 272 -6.04 7.84 13.92
C LEU A 272 -6.91 7.84 15.19
N SER A 273 -7.18 9.00 15.80
CA SER A 273 -7.98 9.10 17.04
C SER A 273 -9.38 8.50 16.92
N SER A 274 -9.98 8.51 15.72
CA SER A 274 -11.28 7.85 15.48
C SER A 274 -11.23 6.31 15.54
N PHE A 275 -10.03 5.71 15.64
CA PHE A 275 -9.81 4.27 15.58
C PHE A 275 -8.94 3.73 16.73
N GLN A 276 -8.64 4.55 17.74
CA GLN A 276 -7.76 4.14 18.85
C GLN A 276 -8.30 2.94 19.65
N ASP A 277 -9.62 2.73 19.64
CA ASP A 277 -10.25 1.57 20.27
C ASP A 277 -9.99 0.25 19.52
N HIS A 278 -9.55 0.32 18.26
CA HIS A 278 -9.35 -0.85 17.38
C HIS A 278 -7.91 -1.02 16.93
N LEU A 279 -7.19 0.09 16.78
CA LEU A 279 -5.86 0.14 16.17
C LEU A 279 -4.87 0.81 17.11
N PHE A 280 -3.68 0.23 17.14
CA PHE A 280 -2.52 0.71 17.88
C PHE A 280 -1.41 1.10 16.90
N GLU A 281 -0.75 2.22 17.17
CA GLU A 281 0.47 2.64 16.48
C GLU A 281 1.61 2.81 17.49
N PHE A 282 2.80 2.31 17.15
CA PHE A 282 4.00 2.64 17.92
C PHE A 282 4.36 4.12 17.76
N GLU A 283 5.04 4.68 18.75
CA GLU A 283 5.47 6.07 18.67
C GLU A 283 6.39 6.31 17.47
N LYS A 284 5.99 7.27 16.62
CA LYS A 284 6.81 7.75 15.50
C LYS A 284 7.91 8.67 16.04
N THR A 285 9.15 8.32 15.69
CA THR A 285 10.37 9.10 16.03
C THR A 285 11.07 9.66 14.80
N PHE A 286 10.43 9.54 13.64
CA PHE A 286 10.90 10.01 12.33
C PHE A 286 10.01 11.15 11.83
N PRO A 287 10.54 12.05 10.99
CA PRO A 287 9.77 13.16 10.44
C PRO A 287 8.70 12.67 9.42
N PRO A 288 7.78 13.53 8.97
CA PRO A 288 6.79 13.19 7.96
C PRO A 288 7.36 12.43 6.75
N SER A 289 6.68 11.37 6.31
CA SER A 289 7.14 10.48 5.24
C SER A 289 6.85 10.99 3.82
N TYR A 290 6.09 12.08 3.70
CA TYR A 290 5.60 12.67 2.44
C TYR A 290 5.38 14.19 2.59
N PRO A 291 5.54 15.02 1.53
CA PRO A 291 6.06 14.69 0.20
C PRO A 291 7.55 15.06 0.04
N PHE A 292 8.44 14.10 -0.18
CA PHE A 292 9.86 14.38 -0.45
C PHE A 292 10.13 14.83 -1.88
N SER A 293 11.24 15.55 -2.11
CA SER A 293 11.76 15.85 -3.43
C SER A 293 12.17 14.57 -4.15
N GLU A 294 11.83 14.49 -5.43
CA GLU A 294 12.26 13.39 -6.32
C GLU A 294 13.63 13.71 -6.98
N GLU A 295 14.25 14.85 -6.65
CA GLU A 295 15.57 15.24 -7.14
C GLU A 295 16.70 14.57 -6.33
N ASN A 296 17.69 14.01 -7.03
CA ASN A 296 18.71 13.14 -6.42
C ASN A 296 19.59 13.83 -5.35
N ASN A 297 19.79 15.14 -5.47
CA ASN A 297 20.59 15.95 -4.52
C ASN A 297 19.74 16.56 -3.39
N GLU A 298 18.44 16.28 -3.36
CA GLU A 298 17.47 16.86 -2.42
C GLU A 298 16.77 15.77 -1.60
N ALA A 299 17.47 14.66 -1.33
CA ALA A 299 16.89 13.47 -0.70
C ALA A 299 16.19 13.72 0.65
N ARG A 300 16.54 14.80 1.35
CA ARG A 300 15.92 15.21 2.63
C ARG A 300 14.88 16.33 2.46
N CYS A 301 14.81 17.03 1.33
CA CYS A 301 13.92 18.17 1.15
C CYS A 301 12.49 17.71 0.84
N TYR A 302 11.52 18.50 1.27
CA TYR A 302 10.11 18.30 0.93
C TYR A 302 9.72 19.09 -0.32
N LEU A 303 8.88 18.49 -1.16
CA LEU A 303 8.15 19.20 -2.18
C LEU A 303 7.14 20.14 -1.53
N LYS A 304 7.09 21.37 -2.01
CA LYS A 304 6.11 22.37 -1.57
C LYS A 304 4.71 22.16 -2.16
N ALA A 305 4.34 20.92 -2.44
CA ALA A 305 3.09 20.56 -3.12
C ALA A 305 1.93 20.26 -2.15
N ARG A 306 2.26 19.78 -0.94
CA ARG A 306 1.32 19.42 0.13
C ARG A 306 1.97 19.72 1.48
N CYS A 307 1.15 19.88 2.52
CA CYS A 307 1.65 19.93 3.89
C CYS A 307 2.36 18.61 4.25
N PRO A 308 3.64 18.62 4.65
CA PRO A 308 4.34 17.41 5.04
C PRO A 308 3.59 16.64 6.13
N SER A 309 3.31 15.36 5.89
CA SER A 309 2.50 14.51 6.77
C SER A 309 3.02 13.07 6.86
N TRP A 310 2.64 12.35 7.92
CA TRP A 310 2.84 10.91 8.02
C TRP A 310 1.70 10.17 7.30
N CYS A 311 1.78 10.12 5.98
CA CYS A 311 0.83 9.36 5.14
C CYS A 311 1.02 7.85 5.30
N ASP A 312 2.28 7.45 5.49
CA ASP A 312 2.72 6.07 5.45
C ASP A 312 2.77 5.50 6.88
N ARG A 313 1.92 4.50 7.18
CA ARG A 313 1.73 4.01 8.56
C ARG A 313 1.70 2.49 8.64
N ILE A 314 2.13 1.97 9.79
CA ILE A 314 2.01 0.57 10.19
C ILE A 314 1.26 0.51 11.52
N LEU A 315 0.04 -0.02 11.48
CA LEU A 315 -0.85 -0.13 12.64
C LEU A 315 -1.11 -1.60 12.97
N LEU A 316 -1.26 -1.92 14.25
CA LEU A 316 -1.59 -3.25 14.74
C LEU A 316 -2.99 -3.25 15.35
N SER A 317 -3.71 -4.36 15.25
CA SER A 317 -4.83 -4.59 16.15
C SER A 317 -4.34 -4.69 17.59
N HIS A 318 -5.17 -4.35 18.57
CA HIS A 318 -4.82 -4.52 19.99
C HIS A 318 -4.49 -5.97 20.32
N SER A 319 -5.16 -6.92 19.68
CA SER A 319 -4.86 -8.35 19.79
C SER A 319 -3.49 -8.72 19.22
N LEU A 320 -3.05 -8.17 18.08
CA LEU A 320 -1.69 -8.43 17.60
C LEU A 320 -0.65 -7.74 18.47
N ARG A 321 -0.97 -6.55 18.99
CA ARG A 321 -0.11 -5.79 19.87
C ARG A 321 0.19 -6.53 21.18
N SER A 322 -0.74 -7.30 21.73
CA SER A 322 -0.52 -8.07 22.96
C SER A 322 0.51 -9.18 22.79
N TYR A 323 0.71 -9.70 21.58
CA TYR A 323 1.76 -10.69 21.29
C TYR A 323 3.16 -10.09 21.07
N VAL A 324 3.29 -8.76 20.96
CA VAL A 324 4.60 -8.14 20.74
C VAL A 324 5.47 -8.29 21.99
N ASN A 325 6.61 -8.96 21.85
CA ASN A 325 7.58 -9.16 22.91
C ASN A 325 8.43 -7.91 23.13
N LEU A 326 7.97 -7.03 24.01
CA LEU A 326 8.69 -5.80 24.35
C LEU A 326 9.99 -6.05 25.13
N GLU A 327 10.12 -7.21 25.79
CA GLU A 327 11.27 -7.54 26.64
C GLU A 327 12.43 -8.13 25.84
N ALA A 328 12.16 -8.93 24.82
CA ALA A 328 13.21 -9.54 24.00
C ALA A 328 13.88 -8.51 23.08
N ASN A 329 13.08 -7.69 22.40
CA ASN A 329 13.59 -6.63 21.53
C ASN A 329 12.65 -5.44 21.53
N ARG A 330 13.22 -4.24 21.68
CA ARG A 330 12.47 -3.01 21.52
C ARG A 330 12.00 -2.88 20.06
N PRO A 331 10.70 -2.68 19.80
CA PRO A 331 10.21 -2.40 18.45
C PRO A 331 10.89 -1.16 17.85
N VAL A 332 11.27 -1.24 16.58
CA VAL A 332 11.90 -0.14 15.84
C VAL A 332 10.94 0.30 14.73
N TYR A 333 10.44 1.52 14.82
CA TYR A 333 9.52 2.11 13.85
C TYR A 333 10.16 3.35 13.22
N ASN A 334 10.56 3.26 11.95
CA ASN A 334 11.38 4.29 11.31
C ASN A 334 11.23 4.27 9.78
N VAL A 335 11.93 5.17 9.06
CA VAL A 335 12.00 5.23 7.59
C VAL A 335 13.23 4.53 7.04
N ILE A 336 13.14 4.08 5.80
CA ILE A 336 14.25 3.56 5.00
C ILE A 336 14.76 4.68 4.09
N GLY A 337 16.08 4.79 3.96
CA GLY A 337 16.69 5.67 2.97
C GLY A 337 16.50 7.15 3.25
N GLU A 338 16.65 7.57 4.51
CA GLU A 338 16.59 8.98 4.93
C GLU A 338 17.42 9.88 3.98
N ASP A 339 18.62 9.42 3.61
CA ASP A 339 19.58 10.17 2.79
C ASP A 339 19.55 9.81 1.30
N VAL A 340 18.53 9.06 0.88
CA VAL A 340 18.44 8.49 -0.47
C VAL A 340 17.14 8.93 -1.12
N CYS A 341 17.20 9.47 -2.34
CA CYS A 341 15.98 9.77 -3.09
C CYS A 341 15.26 8.46 -3.46
N MET A 342 14.08 8.22 -2.86
CA MET A 342 13.28 7.01 -3.06
C MET A 342 11.90 7.29 -3.69
N GLY A 343 11.64 8.55 -4.05
CA GLY A 343 10.35 9.05 -4.51
C GLY A 343 9.81 10.13 -3.57
N ASP A 344 8.58 10.59 -3.82
CA ASP A 344 7.88 11.56 -2.97
C ASP A 344 7.41 10.95 -1.63
N HIS A 345 7.46 9.64 -1.48
CA HIS A 345 7.29 8.94 -0.21
C HIS A 345 8.59 8.27 0.23
N LYS A 346 8.88 8.32 1.53
CA LYS A 346 9.93 7.49 2.14
C LYS A 346 9.32 6.18 2.63
N PRO A 347 9.92 5.01 2.31
CA PRO A 347 9.42 3.76 2.84
C PRO A 347 9.49 3.74 4.36
N VAL A 348 8.43 3.32 5.03
CA VAL A 348 8.34 3.17 6.49
C VAL A 348 8.49 1.70 6.86
N TYR A 349 9.19 1.39 7.95
CA TYR A 349 9.34 0.03 8.44
C TYR A 349 9.09 -0.08 9.95
N LEU A 350 8.53 -1.23 10.34
CA LEU A 350 8.36 -1.65 11.73
C LEU A 350 9.05 -3.00 11.91
N ALA A 351 10.12 -3.02 12.71
CA ALA A 351 10.78 -4.24 13.13
C ALA A 351 10.37 -4.59 14.56
N LEU A 352 9.87 -5.81 14.78
CA LEU A 352 9.38 -6.25 16.08
C LEU A 352 9.59 -7.76 16.29
N THR A 353 9.57 -8.17 17.55
CA THR A 353 9.55 -9.59 17.95
C THR A 353 8.16 -9.94 18.46
N VAL A 354 7.60 -11.06 18.01
CA VAL A 354 6.26 -11.52 18.43
C VAL A 354 6.38 -12.88 19.12
N ARG A 355 5.77 -13.01 20.30
CA ARG A 355 5.57 -14.29 21.00
C ARG A 355 4.33 -14.96 20.40
N LEU A 356 4.55 -15.81 19.42
CA LEU A 356 3.50 -16.59 18.77
C LEU A 356 3.42 -17.96 19.46
N VAL A 357 2.50 -18.13 20.42
CA VAL A 357 2.27 -19.39 21.15
C VAL A 357 1.15 -20.19 20.50
N GLN A 358 1.37 -21.50 20.34
CA GLN A 358 0.38 -22.39 19.73
C GLN A 358 -0.94 -22.39 20.53
N GLY A 359 -2.06 -22.06 19.88
CA GLY A 359 -3.39 -22.05 20.51
C GLY A 359 -3.75 -20.81 21.34
N SER A 360 -2.87 -19.80 21.47
CA SER A 360 -3.14 -18.58 22.24
C SER A 360 -3.92 -17.49 21.47
N CYS A 361 -4.25 -17.73 20.20
CA CYS A 361 -5.13 -16.85 19.41
C CYS A 361 -6.61 -17.18 19.68
N SER A 362 -7.03 -17.15 20.94
CA SER A 362 -8.44 -17.22 21.31
C SER A 362 -9.04 -15.81 21.32
N ASN A 363 -10.19 -15.66 20.67
CA ASN A 363 -10.94 -14.40 20.49
C ASN A 363 -11.49 -13.76 21.79
N GLU A 364 -11.07 -14.22 22.98
CA GLU A 364 -11.74 -13.83 24.23
C GLU A 364 -11.50 -12.37 24.64
N ASP A 365 -10.49 -11.69 24.08
CA ASP A 365 -10.16 -10.29 24.42
C ASP A 365 -10.44 -9.27 23.30
N ALA A 366 -11.08 -9.65 22.19
CA ALA A 366 -11.45 -8.69 21.16
C ALA A 366 -12.69 -7.90 21.62
N PRO A 367 -12.63 -6.56 21.80
CA PRO A 367 -13.84 -5.79 22.05
C PRO A 367 -14.80 -6.01 20.88
N SER A 368 -16.03 -6.43 21.19
CA SER A 368 -17.09 -6.53 20.19
C SER A 368 -17.18 -5.19 19.44
N LEU A 369 -17.28 -5.24 18.12
CA LEU A 369 -17.49 -4.05 17.29
C LEU A 369 -18.66 -3.27 17.92
N SER A 370 -18.37 -2.08 18.45
CA SER A 370 -19.40 -1.25 19.05
C SER A 370 -20.45 -0.91 17.99
N SER A 371 -21.70 -0.80 18.42
CA SER A 371 -22.84 -0.46 17.56
C SER A 371 -22.67 0.88 16.81
N SER A 372 -21.69 1.70 17.17
CA SER A 372 -21.33 2.93 16.46
C SER A 372 -20.59 2.72 15.13
N LEU A 373 -20.14 1.49 14.83
CA LEU A 373 -19.57 1.12 13.53
C LEU A 373 -20.55 0.36 12.63
N LEU A 374 -21.78 0.08 13.07
CA LEU A 374 -22.78 -0.46 12.18
C LEU A 374 -23.28 0.67 11.27
N LEU A 375 -23.00 0.56 9.97
CA LEU A 375 -23.82 1.29 9.00
C LEU A 375 -25.28 0.89 9.22
N PRO A 376 -26.26 1.81 9.15
CA PRO A 376 -27.67 1.45 9.28
C PRO A 376 -27.97 0.28 8.34
N SER A 377 -28.60 -0.77 8.86
CA SER A 377 -28.88 -2.03 8.15
C SER A 377 -29.81 -1.92 6.93
N ASN A 378 -30.03 -0.70 6.41
CA ASN A 378 -30.90 -0.39 5.26
C ASN A 378 -30.15 0.22 4.06
N CYS A 379 -28.86 -0.06 3.87
CA CYS A 379 -28.18 0.22 2.59
C CYS A 379 -28.22 -0.99 1.65
N TYR A 380 -29.44 -1.40 1.27
CA TYR A 380 -29.64 -2.00 -0.04
C TYR A 380 -29.79 -0.84 -1.02
N TRP A 381 -28.71 -0.46 -1.69
CA TRP A 381 -28.82 0.40 -2.87
C TRP A 381 -29.32 -0.46 -4.03
N SER A 382 -30.63 -0.73 -4.06
CA SER A 382 -31.31 -1.09 -5.29
C SER A 382 -31.28 0.15 -6.19
N ALA A 383 -30.57 0.04 -7.30
CA ALA A 383 -30.56 1.05 -8.34
C ALA A 383 -31.96 1.17 -8.94
N ASP A 384 -32.76 2.11 -8.45
CA ASP A 384 -33.87 2.73 -9.16
C ASP A 384 -34.22 4.04 -8.45
N LEU A 385 -33.76 5.16 -9.00
CA LEU A 385 -34.22 6.50 -8.62
C LEU A 385 -34.79 7.18 -9.85
N THR A 386 -36.12 7.17 -9.92
CA THR A 386 -36.91 8.08 -10.72
C THR A 386 -36.67 9.52 -10.23
N PHE A 387 -36.26 10.38 -11.16
CA PHE A 387 -36.10 11.81 -10.91
C PHE A 387 -37.47 12.48 -10.87
N ASP A 388 -37.82 13.08 -9.73
CA ASP A 388 -38.93 14.02 -9.65
C ASP A 388 -38.39 15.45 -9.89
N LYS A 389 -38.79 16.03 -11.02
CA LYS A 389 -38.46 17.39 -11.46
C LYS A 389 -39.55 18.34 -10.96
N SER A 390 -39.18 19.20 -10.02
CA SER A 390 -39.75 20.55 -9.84
C SER A 390 -38.67 21.37 -9.13
N LEU A 391 -38.32 22.62 -9.44
CA LEU A 391 -38.76 23.66 -10.36
C LEU A 391 -37.61 24.69 -10.28
N ASN A 392 -37.00 25.13 -11.38
CA ASN A 392 -37.13 26.54 -11.75
C ASN A 392 -36.60 26.86 -13.15
N ASN A 393 -37.43 27.64 -13.83
CA ASN A 393 -37.34 28.17 -15.18
C ASN A 393 -36.14 29.11 -15.38
N ASN A 394 -35.52 29.04 -16.56
CA ASN A 394 -35.42 30.18 -17.48
C ASN A 394 -34.92 29.76 -18.88
N ASN A 395 -35.87 29.78 -19.83
CA ASN A 395 -35.82 30.07 -21.27
C ASN A 395 -34.46 30.14 -22.00
N ASN A 396 -34.30 29.33 -23.06
CA ASN A 396 -34.49 29.76 -24.47
C ASN A 396 -34.15 28.65 -25.50
N ASN A 397 -35.16 28.31 -26.30
CA ASN A 397 -35.21 27.90 -27.73
C ASN A 397 -34.00 27.21 -28.41
N ASN A 398 -34.21 25.98 -28.92
CA ASN A 398 -34.50 25.73 -30.35
C ASN A 398 -34.69 24.22 -30.65
N ASP A 399 -35.64 23.95 -31.55
CA ASP A 399 -36.16 22.67 -32.03
C ASP A 399 -35.15 21.77 -32.79
N HIS A 400 -35.29 20.44 -32.69
CA HIS A 400 -35.86 19.58 -33.76
C HIS A 400 -35.71 18.06 -33.52
N HIS A 401 -36.85 17.37 -33.72
CA HIS A 401 -37.10 16.02 -34.27
C HIS A 401 -36.99 14.71 -33.45
N LEU A 402 -38.21 14.17 -33.19
CA LEU A 402 -38.75 12.78 -33.14
C LEU A 402 -37.84 11.62 -33.60
N SER A 403 -37.91 10.40 -33.05
CA SER A 403 -39.11 9.53 -33.05
C SER A 403 -39.10 8.34 -32.06
N ASN A 404 -40.32 7.99 -31.63
CA ASN A 404 -40.82 6.85 -30.82
C ASN A 404 -40.32 5.42 -31.17
N THR A 405 -40.28 4.54 -30.16
CA THR A 405 -41.22 3.38 -30.03
C THR A 405 -41.23 2.78 -28.62
N GLN A 406 -42.45 2.51 -28.14
CA GLN A 406 -42.84 1.88 -26.86
C GLN A 406 -42.68 0.35 -26.88
N LEU A 407 -42.63 -0.28 -25.69
CA LEU A 407 -43.52 -1.36 -25.19
C LEU A 407 -42.89 -1.95 -23.91
N SER A 408 -43.35 -1.59 -22.71
CA SER A 408 -44.55 -2.05 -21.97
C SER A 408 -44.24 -3.18 -20.99
N SER A 409 -44.30 -2.80 -19.71
CA SER A 409 -44.24 -3.55 -18.45
C SER A 409 -45.47 -4.43 -18.16
N SER A 410 -45.29 -5.51 -17.39
CA SER A 410 -46.22 -6.10 -16.39
C SER A 410 -45.63 -7.47 -15.93
N PHE A 411 -45.70 -7.96 -14.69
CA PHE A 411 -46.40 -7.60 -13.45
C PHE A 411 -45.83 -8.40 -12.25
N SER A 412 -46.05 -7.86 -11.04
CA SER A 412 -46.29 -8.49 -9.72
C SER A 412 -45.33 -9.49 -9.09
N ALA A 413 -44.84 -9.07 -7.92
CA ALA A 413 -44.43 -9.93 -6.81
C ALA A 413 -45.63 -10.43 -5.99
N THR A 414 -45.48 -11.62 -5.41
CA THR A 414 -46.15 -12.03 -4.16
C THR A 414 -45.21 -12.88 -3.32
N VAL A 415 -45.27 -12.63 -2.02
CA VAL A 415 -44.50 -13.23 -0.92
C VAL A 415 -45.34 -14.34 -0.28
N ASP A 416 -44.71 -15.42 0.19
CA ASP A 416 -44.84 -16.02 1.54
C ASP A 416 -44.62 -17.55 1.61
N ASP A 417 -43.72 -17.90 2.53
CA ASP A 417 -43.76 -18.95 3.56
C ASP A 417 -43.89 -20.47 3.28
N THR A 418 -42.84 -21.15 3.78
CA THR A 418 -42.84 -22.34 4.68
C THR A 418 -42.98 -23.79 4.17
N PHE A 419 -42.01 -24.57 4.68
CA PHE A 419 -42.06 -25.95 5.21
C PHE A 419 -41.91 -27.21 4.32
N SER A 420 -40.91 -28.00 4.74
CA SER A 420 -40.83 -29.48 4.83
C SER A 420 -40.59 -30.37 3.60
N SER A 421 -39.41 -31.00 3.64
CA SER A 421 -39.19 -32.47 3.74
C SER A 421 -39.36 -33.38 2.52
N ILE A 422 -38.61 -34.50 2.61
CA ILE A 422 -38.65 -35.78 1.83
C ILE A 422 -37.58 -35.82 0.72
N THR A 423 -36.36 -36.29 1.02
CA THR A 423 -35.84 -37.68 1.04
C THR A 423 -35.85 -38.43 -0.31
N ASN A 424 -34.74 -39.16 -0.51
CA ASN A 424 -34.53 -40.34 -1.35
C ASN A 424 -34.07 -40.11 -2.80
N ILE A 425 -33.14 -40.87 -3.38
CA ILE A 425 -32.19 -41.96 -3.02
C ILE A 425 -31.53 -42.29 -4.38
N SER A 426 -30.23 -42.64 -4.39
CA SER A 426 -29.47 -43.49 -5.35
C SER A 426 -29.69 -43.35 -6.89
N SER A 427 -28.74 -43.60 -7.79
CA SER A 427 -27.57 -44.48 -7.82
C SER A 427 -26.88 -44.27 -9.17
N ALA A 428 -25.57 -44.57 -9.21
CA ALA A 428 -24.81 -45.24 -10.28
C ALA A 428 -25.66 -45.90 -11.42
N SER A 429 -25.24 -46.03 -12.67
CA SER A 429 -23.91 -46.38 -13.24
C SER A 429 -24.01 -46.23 -14.78
N ILE A 430 -22.96 -45.76 -15.47
CA ILE A 430 -22.05 -46.52 -16.36
C ILE A 430 -22.76 -47.35 -17.46
N ASP A 431 -22.54 -46.98 -18.73
CA ASP A 431 -21.98 -47.83 -19.82
C ASP A 431 -22.19 -47.12 -21.18
N THR A 432 -21.14 -46.64 -21.85
CA THR A 432 -20.21 -47.29 -22.82
C THR A 432 -20.72 -47.37 -24.27
N ASN A 433 -19.74 -47.22 -25.17
CA ASN A 433 -19.66 -47.58 -26.59
C ASN A 433 -19.88 -46.51 -27.67
N ASP A 434 -18.74 -46.00 -28.16
CA ASP A 434 -18.17 -46.26 -29.49
C ASP A 434 -19.13 -46.36 -30.70
N ASN A 435 -18.96 -45.46 -31.68
CA ASN A 435 -18.20 -45.80 -32.90
C ASN A 435 -18.23 -44.72 -34.00
N ASN A 436 -17.03 -44.47 -34.54
CA ASN A 436 -16.65 -44.36 -35.95
C ASN A 436 -17.17 -43.25 -36.90
N ASN A 437 -16.16 -42.49 -37.34
CA ASN A 437 -15.68 -42.31 -38.72
C ASN A 437 -16.29 -41.26 -39.67
N ASN A 438 -15.35 -40.39 -40.06
CA ASN A 438 -14.95 -40.02 -41.42
C ASN A 438 -15.68 -38.89 -42.16
N ASN A 439 -14.87 -37.84 -42.34
CA ASN A 439 -14.42 -37.26 -43.61
C ASN A 439 -14.93 -35.87 -44.02
N ASN A 440 -13.89 -35.04 -44.29
CA ASN A 440 -13.72 -34.06 -45.35
C ASN A 440 -14.12 -32.59 -45.13
N ASN A 441 -13.06 -31.82 -44.84
CA ASN A 441 -12.53 -30.66 -45.57
C ASN A 441 -13.33 -29.36 -45.72
N ASN A 442 -12.60 -28.30 -45.30
CA ASN A 442 -12.52 -26.94 -45.81
C ASN A 442 -13.68 -25.97 -45.50
N ASN A 443 -13.46 -25.07 -44.53
CA ASN A 443 -13.00 -23.72 -44.86
C ASN A 443 -12.77 -22.84 -43.61
N ASN A 444 -11.78 -21.97 -43.77
CA ASN A 444 -11.29 -20.92 -42.87
C ASN A 444 -12.34 -20.25 -41.97
N ASN A 445 -12.03 -20.18 -40.67
CA ASN A 445 -12.30 -18.99 -39.86
C ASN A 445 -11.23 -18.88 -38.76
N ASN A 446 -10.51 -17.76 -38.76
CA ASN A 446 -9.56 -17.38 -37.74
C ASN A 446 -10.26 -17.24 -36.39
N MET A 447 -9.88 -18.06 -35.41
CA MET A 447 -10.23 -17.89 -34.02
C MET A 447 -8.92 -17.78 -33.22
N TYR A 448 -8.64 -16.59 -32.70
CA TYR A 448 -7.55 -16.37 -31.75
C TYR A 448 -7.94 -17.04 -30.43
N LEU A 449 -7.35 -18.20 -30.14
CA LEU A 449 -7.31 -18.75 -28.79
C LEU A 449 -6.13 -18.12 -28.03
N ASN A 450 -6.47 -17.36 -26.99
CA ASN A 450 -5.52 -16.90 -25.97
C ASN A 450 -5.02 -18.13 -25.18
N ASN A 451 -3.86 -18.64 -25.57
CA ASN A 451 -3.14 -19.62 -24.76
C ASN A 451 -2.56 -18.94 -23.53
N VAL A 452 -3.03 -19.36 -22.36
CA VAL A 452 -2.43 -19.10 -21.04
C VAL A 452 -1.02 -19.71 -21.04
N GLN A 453 0.00 -18.87 -20.98
CA GLN A 453 1.39 -19.32 -20.91
C GLN A 453 1.77 -19.55 -19.45
N ILE A 454 1.76 -20.82 -19.01
CA ILE A 454 2.46 -21.23 -17.80
C ILE A 454 3.95 -21.32 -18.16
N CYS A 455 4.71 -20.28 -17.86
CA CYS A 455 6.16 -20.31 -17.99
C CYS A 455 6.78 -21.09 -16.83
N SER A 456 7.13 -22.37 -17.06
CA SER A 456 8.15 -23.05 -16.28
C SER A 456 9.52 -22.48 -16.66
N LEU A 457 10.16 -21.80 -15.71
CA LEU A 457 11.55 -21.35 -15.86
C LEU A 457 12.42 -22.25 -14.97
N PHE A 458 13.24 -23.06 -15.63
CA PHE A 458 14.55 -23.64 -15.28
C PHE A 458 14.65 -25.12 -15.72
N PRO A 459 15.76 -25.52 -16.37
CA PRO A 459 15.92 -26.86 -16.92
C PRO A 459 16.18 -27.91 -15.82
N ASN A 460 15.60 -29.10 -16.02
CA ASN A 460 15.91 -30.30 -15.26
C ASN A 460 17.38 -30.68 -15.44
N GLU A 461 18.18 -30.64 -14.39
CA GLU A 461 19.45 -31.37 -14.35
C GLU A 461 19.17 -32.83 -13.96
N GLN A 462 19.17 -33.70 -14.98
CA GLN A 462 19.46 -35.11 -14.80
C GLN A 462 20.95 -35.27 -14.54
N THR A 463 21.33 -35.83 -13.39
CA THR A 463 22.68 -36.34 -13.17
C THR A 463 22.63 -37.86 -13.21
N ASN A 464 23.12 -38.43 -14.32
CA ASN A 464 23.60 -39.81 -14.37
C ASN A 464 25.11 -39.79 -14.18
N LEU A 465 25.58 -40.76 -13.39
CA LEU A 465 26.97 -41.12 -13.14
C LEU A 465 27.73 -41.38 -14.45
N ASP A 466 28.97 -40.90 -14.57
CA ASP A 466 30.13 -41.80 -14.75
C ASP A 466 31.49 -41.11 -14.52
N GLU A 467 32.46 -41.93 -14.14
CA GLU A 467 33.82 -41.62 -13.68
C GLU A 467 34.78 -41.12 -14.78
N SER A 468 35.71 -40.21 -14.44
CA SER A 468 37.17 -40.46 -14.49
C SER A 468 38.04 -39.18 -14.49
N LYS A 469 38.89 -39.10 -13.46
CA LYS A 469 40.27 -38.58 -13.37
C LYS A 469 40.73 -37.45 -14.32
N ASN A 470 41.13 -36.32 -13.73
CA ASN A 470 42.55 -35.97 -13.62
C ASN A 470 42.79 -34.79 -12.65
N ASP A 471 43.69 -35.04 -11.70
CA ASP A 471 44.21 -34.11 -10.70
C ASP A 471 44.99 -32.94 -11.32
N ILE A 472 44.78 -31.73 -10.81
CA ILE A 472 45.88 -30.79 -10.46
C ILE A 472 45.46 -30.01 -9.20
N CYS A 473 46.11 -30.32 -8.08
CA CYS A 473 46.06 -29.57 -6.82
C CYS A 473 46.88 -28.27 -6.93
N ILE A 474 46.32 -27.14 -6.48
CA ILE A 474 47.09 -26.05 -5.85
C ILE A 474 46.31 -25.54 -4.63
N ASN A 475 46.85 -25.83 -3.45
CA ASN A 475 46.43 -25.27 -2.17
C ASN A 475 46.98 -23.85 -1.99
N VAL A 476 46.14 -22.89 -1.57
CA VAL A 476 46.59 -21.77 -0.72
C VAL A 476 45.49 -21.41 0.28
N HIS A 477 45.73 -21.71 1.56
CA HIS A 477 45.01 -21.15 2.70
C HIS A 477 45.22 -19.63 2.80
N LYS A 478 44.18 -18.88 3.17
CA LYS A 478 44.33 -17.76 4.11
C LYS A 478 43.02 -17.36 4.78
N THR A 479 43.06 -17.46 6.10
CA THR A 479 42.19 -16.87 7.11
C THR A 479 42.23 -15.34 7.06
N TYR A 480 41.10 -14.67 7.32
CA TYR A 480 41.08 -13.23 7.64
C TYR A 480 40.50 -13.03 9.04
N ASN A 481 41.30 -12.37 9.86
CA ASN A 481 41.02 -12.02 11.24
C ASN A 481 40.42 -10.60 11.29
N ILE A 482 39.44 -10.44 12.18
CA ILE A 482 38.81 -9.16 12.54
C ILE A 482 39.75 -8.44 13.50
N HIS A 483 40.14 -7.21 13.17
CA HIS A 483 40.46 -6.08 14.07
C HIS A 483 41.25 -5.06 13.25
N ASP A 484 40.66 -3.87 13.09
CA ASP A 484 41.32 -2.55 12.96
C ASP A 484 40.41 -1.64 12.14
N PHE A 485 39.80 -0.65 12.81
CA PHE A 485 39.79 0.75 12.40
C PHE A 485 38.93 1.53 13.40
N ALA A 486 39.61 2.14 14.37
CA ALA A 486 39.05 3.16 15.24
C ALA A 486 40.01 4.36 15.25
N TYR A 487 39.42 5.55 15.23
CA TYR A 487 39.97 6.89 15.53
C TYR A 487 40.96 7.54 14.54
N PHE A 488 40.58 8.70 13.99
CA PHE A 488 40.89 10.02 14.57
C PHE A 488 40.05 11.15 13.93
N ALA A 489 39.75 12.17 14.73
CA ALA A 489 38.94 13.35 14.38
C ALA A 489 39.73 14.66 14.63
N GLN A 490 39.42 15.69 13.83
CA GLN A 490 39.56 17.16 14.08
C GLN A 490 40.98 17.81 13.86
N PRO A 491 41.15 19.16 13.80
CA PRO A 491 41.09 19.98 12.57
C PRO A 491 42.29 20.97 12.40
N TYR A 492 42.57 21.52 11.21
CA TYR A 492 43.51 22.65 11.08
C TYR A 492 43.10 23.66 9.97
N VAL A 493 43.33 24.94 10.26
CA VAL A 493 42.96 26.14 9.48
C VAL A 493 44.20 26.81 8.88
N LEU A 494 44.20 26.97 7.53
CA LEU A 494 44.76 28.00 6.62
C LEU A 494 46.27 28.40 6.66
N PRO A 495 46.92 28.73 5.51
CA PRO A 495 46.62 29.93 4.71
C PRO A 495 46.59 29.79 3.17
N SER A 496 46.02 30.83 2.56
CA SER A 496 45.88 31.15 1.13
C SER A 496 47.02 30.67 0.22
N TRP A 497 46.70 30.34 -1.04
CA TRP A 497 47.38 30.80 -2.26
C TRP A 497 46.47 30.63 -3.47
N SER A 498 46.45 31.66 -4.32
CA SER A 498 45.71 31.76 -5.57
C SER A 498 46.42 31.01 -6.70
N SER A 499 45.77 30.05 -7.34
CA SER A 499 46.07 29.74 -8.75
C SER A 499 44.90 29.00 -9.41
N THR A 500 44.41 29.62 -10.47
CA THR A 500 43.34 29.21 -11.36
C THR A 500 43.68 27.90 -12.07
N LEU A 501 43.02 26.79 -11.73
CA LEU A 501 43.01 25.57 -12.53
C LEU A 501 41.58 25.02 -12.60
N LYS A 502 40.97 25.18 -13.78
CA LYS A 502 39.68 24.58 -14.14
C LYS A 502 39.82 23.06 -14.17
N THR A 503 39.45 22.38 -13.09
CA THR A 503 39.24 20.92 -13.10
C THR A 503 37.85 20.62 -13.66
N LYS A 504 37.80 19.89 -14.78
CA LYS A 504 36.57 19.31 -15.34
C LYS A 504 35.84 18.49 -14.26
N PRO A 505 34.51 18.56 -14.17
CA PRO A 505 33.77 17.69 -13.26
C PRO A 505 34.00 16.24 -13.67
N SER A 506 34.42 15.43 -12.68
CA SER A 506 34.48 13.98 -12.74
C SER A 506 33.19 13.42 -13.34
N GLN A 507 33.32 12.63 -14.40
CA GLN A 507 32.22 11.85 -14.96
C GLN A 507 31.57 11.04 -13.83
N LYS A 508 30.29 11.34 -13.58
CA LYS A 508 29.42 10.55 -12.71
C LYS A 508 29.46 9.10 -13.21
N LEU A 509 29.79 8.16 -12.32
CA LEU A 509 29.47 6.74 -12.54
C LEU A 509 27.97 6.64 -12.87
N PRO A 510 27.57 5.88 -13.90
CA PRO A 510 26.15 5.68 -14.18
C PRO A 510 25.50 5.00 -12.97
N LEU A 511 24.37 5.56 -12.54
CA LEU A 511 23.53 5.01 -11.49
C LEU A 511 23.24 3.53 -11.78
N SER A 512 23.30 2.67 -10.77
CA SER A 512 22.85 1.29 -10.93
C SER A 512 21.38 1.29 -11.34
N ASN A 513 21.02 0.52 -12.37
CA ASN A 513 19.65 0.39 -12.87
C ASN A 513 18.61 0.19 -11.76
N SER A 514 19.01 -0.48 -10.66
CA SER A 514 18.18 -0.72 -9.47
C SER A 514 17.55 0.54 -8.86
N HIS A 515 18.26 1.67 -8.80
CA HIS A 515 17.75 2.87 -8.13
C HIS A 515 16.55 3.50 -8.85
N VAL A 516 16.56 3.42 -10.19
CA VAL A 516 15.44 3.86 -11.04
C VAL A 516 14.24 2.95 -10.90
N LEU A 517 14.45 1.65 -10.62
CA LEU A 517 13.34 0.70 -10.43
C LEU A 517 12.55 1.00 -9.15
N TRP A 518 13.24 1.31 -8.04
CA TRP A 518 12.60 1.56 -6.74
C TRP A 518 11.65 2.76 -6.75
N THR A 519 12.06 3.87 -7.39
CA THR A 519 11.22 5.08 -7.49
C THR A 519 9.97 4.87 -8.34
N LYS A 520 9.98 3.89 -9.27
CA LYS A 520 8.86 3.59 -10.18
C LYS A 520 7.88 2.56 -9.62
N VAL A 521 8.36 1.62 -8.80
CA VAL A 521 7.49 0.62 -8.14
C VAL A 521 6.86 1.16 -6.86
N ARG A 522 7.35 2.29 -6.31
CA ARG A 522 6.83 2.95 -5.10
C ARG A 522 6.60 1.95 -3.95
N CYS A 523 7.71 1.36 -3.50
CA CYS A 523 7.70 0.50 -2.33
C CYS A 523 7.64 1.36 -1.06
N CYS A 524 6.57 1.27 -0.29
CA CYS A 524 6.38 2.20 0.83
C CYS A 524 6.48 1.53 2.21
N PHE A 525 6.43 0.20 2.34
CA PHE A 525 6.33 -0.42 3.67
C PHE A 525 7.09 -1.73 3.85
N VAL A 526 7.80 -1.87 4.97
CA VAL A 526 8.38 -3.17 5.38
C VAL A 526 8.04 -3.48 6.85
N VAL A 527 7.27 -4.54 7.09
CA VAL A 527 7.15 -5.13 8.43
C VAL A 527 8.16 -6.28 8.53
N VAL A 528 8.97 -6.23 9.57
CA VAL A 528 10.07 -7.14 9.82
C VAL A 528 9.78 -7.85 11.14
N VAL A 529 9.44 -9.15 11.06
CA VAL A 529 8.98 -9.93 12.21
C VAL A 529 10.00 -11.01 12.55
N VAL A 530 10.50 -10.95 13.79
CA VAL A 530 11.22 -12.04 14.44
C VAL A 530 10.20 -12.84 15.23
N VAL A 531 10.12 -14.15 14.98
CA VAL A 531 9.21 -15.02 15.72
C VAL A 531 10.00 -15.62 16.88
N ASP A 532 9.52 -15.36 18.10
CA ASP A 532 10.16 -15.92 19.28
C ASP A 532 10.03 -17.44 19.27
N ARG A 533 11.15 -18.14 19.42
CA ARG A 533 11.21 -19.61 19.42
C ARG A 533 11.40 -20.07 20.85
N PHE A 534 10.33 -20.00 21.64
CA PHE A 534 10.29 -20.63 22.96
C PHE A 534 9.78 -22.05 22.86
#